data_AF-A0A0S3RHY4-F1
#
_entry.id   AF-A0A0S3RHY4-F1
#
_cell.length_a   1.000
_cell.length_b   1.000
_cell.length_c   1.000
_cell.angle_alpha   90.00
_cell.angle_beta   90.00
_cell.angle_gamma   90.00
#
_symmetry.space_group_name_H-M   'P 1'
#
loop_
_entity.id
_entity.type
_entity.pdbx_description
1 polymer ?
#
loop_
_entity_poly.entity_id
_entity_poly.type
_entity_poly.pdbx_seq_one_letter_code
_entity_poly.pdbx_strand_id
1 'polypeptide(L)'
;MLRCDLEPHFIKASDNVAVGESFSYNLDDSLILLEHQSPSKFKGNNSGLDCLANIIPPSKSEASPKSFSHSKVLDGLQHVLSQVENDFLCMVEQEMEERPDLVSIGSCVLLVLLHGNDLYTLNLGDSRAVLATCCTDNRMNGNERLKAIQLTDCHTVDNEAERARVLADHPDDPKTIVAGKVKGKLKVTRALGAGYLKKQNFLLSN
;
A
#
# COMPACT_ATOMS: atom_id res chain seq x y z
N MET A 1 0.66 3.03 24.18
CA MET A 1 1.62 3.49 23.15
C MET A 1 1.17 2.88 21.85
N LEU A 2 1.12 3.63 20.73
CA LEU A 2 0.65 3.01 19.50
C LEU A 2 1.77 2.17 18.88
N ARG A 3 1.59 0.85 18.84
CA ARG A 3 2.42 -0.05 18.05
C ARG A 3 2.05 0.20 16.60
N CYS A 4 2.89 0.99 15.92
CA CYS A 4 2.75 1.22 14.49
C CYS A 4 3.55 0.14 13.77
N ASP A 5 3.00 -1.08 13.74
CA ASP A 5 3.52 -2.08 12.81
C ASP A 5 3.23 -1.56 11.39
N LEU A 6 4.31 -1.13 10.72
CA LEU A 6 4.30 -0.71 9.33
C LEU A 6 4.05 -1.96 8.49
N GLU A 7 2.78 -2.33 8.35
CA GLU A 7 2.32 -3.35 7.39
C GLU A 7 1.91 -2.63 6.11
N PRO A 8 2.84 -2.32 5.19
CA PRO A 8 2.49 -1.68 3.92
C PRO A 8 1.54 -2.59 3.13
N HIS A 9 0.41 -2.02 2.72
CA HIS A 9 -0.49 -2.70 1.79
C HIS A 9 0.03 -2.53 0.37
N PHE A 10 0.27 -3.66 -0.31
CA PHE A 10 0.71 -3.71 -1.69
C PHE A 10 -0.40 -4.23 -2.59
N ILE A 11 -0.72 -3.47 -3.63
CA ILE A 11 -1.63 -3.91 -4.69
C ILE A 11 -0.82 -4.08 -5.97
N LYS A 12 -0.89 -5.29 -6.54
CA LYS A 12 -0.34 -5.61 -7.86
C LYS A 12 -1.43 -5.42 -8.90
N ALA A 13 -1.20 -4.53 -9.86
CA ALA A 13 -1.95 -4.51 -11.11
C ALA A 13 -1.10 -5.21 -12.17
N SER A 14 -1.63 -6.26 -12.79
CA SER A 14 -0.97 -7.02 -13.85
C SER A 14 -2.00 -7.47 -14.88
N ASP A 15 -1.67 -7.40 -16.16
CA ASP A 15 -2.51 -7.88 -17.25
C ASP A 15 -2.46 -9.42 -17.30
N ASN A 16 -3.23 -10.09 -16.45
CA ASN A 16 -3.34 -11.55 -16.48
C ASN A 16 -4.80 -12.02 -16.52
N VAL A 17 -5.17 -12.60 -17.66
CA VAL A 17 -6.43 -13.31 -17.92
C VAL A 17 -6.35 -14.70 -17.31
N ALA A 18 -7.13 -15.00 -16.26
CA ALA A 18 -7.41 -16.39 -15.85
C ALA A 18 -8.74 -16.50 -15.07
N VAL A 19 -9.45 -17.59 -15.36
CA VAL A 19 -10.83 -17.95 -15.01
C VAL A 19 -10.85 -18.86 -13.75
N GLY A 20 -11.98 -18.91 -13.01
CA GLY A 20 -12.22 -19.55 -11.69
C GLY A 20 -11.74 -21.00 -11.46
N GLU A 21 -11.75 -21.57 -10.25
CA GLU A 21 -12.80 -21.69 -9.23
C GLU A 21 -12.25 -22.14 -7.85
N SER A 22 -13.13 -21.99 -6.83
CA SER A 22 -13.31 -22.80 -5.60
C SER A 22 -12.41 -22.58 -4.37
N PHE A 23 -13.08 -22.17 -3.30
CA PHE A 23 -12.65 -22.16 -1.90
C PHE A 23 -12.34 -23.56 -1.36
N SER A 24 -11.29 -23.66 -0.53
CA SER A 24 -11.20 -24.56 0.61
C SER A 24 -10.20 -23.97 1.62
N TYR A 25 -10.65 -23.68 2.83
CA TYR A 25 -9.81 -23.17 3.92
C TYR A 25 -9.16 -24.34 4.68
N ASN A 26 -7.88 -24.19 4.99
CA ASN A 26 -7.23 -24.81 6.15
C ASN A 26 -6.34 -23.73 6.76
N LEU A 27 -6.61 -23.38 8.03
CA LEU A 27 -5.80 -22.47 8.82
C LEU A 27 -4.54 -23.20 9.28
N ASP A 28 -3.38 -22.63 9.00
CA ASP A 28 -2.30 -22.47 9.98
C ASP A 28 -1.30 -21.40 9.48
N ASP A 29 -0.95 -20.50 10.40
CA ASP A 29 0.13 -19.52 10.42
C ASP A 29 0.27 -18.44 9.31
N SER A 30 0.07 -17.19 9.76
CA SER A 30 0.73 -15.95 9.32
C SER A 30 0.34 -15.37 7.95
N LEU A 31 -0.20 -14.14 8.00
CA LEU A 31 -0.62 -13.24 6.90
C LEU A 31 -2.05 -13.47 6.37
N ILE A 32 -3.01 -12.80 7.03
CA ILE A 32 -4.38 -12.67 6.56
C ILE A 32 -4.40 -11.75 5.33
N LEU A 33 -4.54 -12.35 4.14
CA LEU A 33 -5.08 -11.70 2.94
C LEU A 33 -6.57 -11.41 3.21
N LEU A 34 -6.87 -10.14 3.48
CA LEU A 34 -8.24 -9.68 3.70
C LEU A 34 -8.90 -9.41 2.34
N GLU A 35 -9.54 -10.42 1.76
CA GLU A 35 -10.51 -10.22 0.66
C GLU A 35 -11.82 -9.68 1.25
N HIS A 36 -12.18 -8.44 0.91
CA HIS A 36 -13.56 -7.95 1.04
C HIS A 36 -14.12 -7.52 -0.33
N GLN A 37 -14.95 -8.41 -0.87
CA GLN A 37 -16.21 -8.18 -1.60
C GLN A 37 -16.25 -7.14 -2.75
N SER A 38 -15.97 -7.64 -3.97
CA SER A 38 -16.62 -7.40 -5.30
C SER A 38 -16.98 -5.97 -5.77
N PRO A 39 -16.80 -5.68 -7.09
CA PRO A 39 -17.99 -5.82 -7.96
C PRO A 39 -17.75 -6.47 -9.34
N SER A 40 -18.78 -7.22 -9.73
CA SER A 40 -19.16 -7.69 -11.08
C SER A 40 -18.19 -8.60 -11.86
N LYS A 41 -18.59 -9.88 -11.98
CA LYS A 41 -18.12 -10.82 -13.02
C LYS A 41 -18.40 -10.24 -14.41
N PHE A 42 -17.38 -10.09 -15.25
CA PHE A 42 -17.55 -9.98 -16.70
C PHE A 42 -16.92 -11.20 -17.37
N LYS A 43 -17.73 -11.97 -18.08
CA LYS A 43 -17.32 -13.16 -18.83
C LYS A 43 -17.13 -12.72 -20.29
N GLY A 44 -15.88 -12.51 -20.69
CA GLY A 44 -15.49 -12.14 -22.05
C GLY A 44 -14.75 -13.30 -22.71
N ASN A 45 -15.26 -13.75 -23.85
CA ASN A 45 -14.71 -14.86 -24.62
C ASN A 45 -13.50 -14.38 -25.45
N ASN A 46 -12.46 -15.20 -25.50
CA ASN A 46 -11.24 -14.92 -26.27
C ASN A 46 -11.48 -15.04 -27.77
N SER A 47 -11.07 -14.02 -28.54
CA SER A 47 -10.57 -14.21 -29.90
C SER A 47 -9.74 -13.00 -30.34
N GLY A 48 -8.42 -13.20 -30.50
CA GLY A 48 -7.57 -12.36 -31.34
C GLY A 48 -6.57 -11.47 -30.61
N LEU A 49 -5.38 -12.00 -30.30
CA LEU A 49 -4.17 -11.22 -30.06
C LEU A 49 -3.03 -11.82 -30.90
N ASP A 50 -3.09 -11.61 -32.21
CA ASP A 50 -1.97 -11.75 -33.13
C ASP A 50 -1.61 -10.36 -33.66
N CYS A 51 -0.85 -9.58 -32.90
CA CYS A 51 -0.08 -8.45 -33.44
C CYS A 51 0.80 -7.82 -32.36
N LEU A 52 2.02 -8.32 -32.21
CA LEU A 52 3.22 -7.53 -31.88
C LEU A 52 4.46 -8.43 -32.02
N ALA A 53 4.63 -9.03 -33.20
CA ALA A 53 5.87 -9.68 -33.59
C ALA A 53 6.60 -8.80 -34.60
N ASN A 54 7.92 -8.72 -34.43
CA ASN A 54 8.94 -8.20 -35.33
C ASN A 54 9.35 -6.74 -35.10
N ILE A 55 10.49 -6.55 -34.44
CA ILE A 55 11.75 -6.04 -35.04
C ILE A 55 12.84 -6.16 -33.95
N ILE A 56 13.54 -7.30 -33.84
CA ILE A 56 14.94 -7.41 -33.31
C ILE A 56 15.56 -8.71 -33.89
N PRO A 57 16.76 -8.69 -34.52
CA PRO A 57 17.42 -9.88 -35.06
C PRO A 57 18.17 -10.70 -33.99
N PRO A 58 18.44 -12.01 -34.22
CA PRO A 58 18.93 -12.90 -33.18
C PRO A 58 20.45 -12.85 -33.04
N SER A 59 20.94 -12.62 -31.81
CA SER A 59 22.31 -13.00 -31.43
C SER A 59 22.29 -13.76 -30.10
N LYS A 60 22.96 -14.91 -30.12
CA LYS A 60 23.01 -15.93 -29.08
C LYS A 60 23.84 -15.48 -27.88
N SER A 61 23.31 -15.67 -26.68
CA SER A 61 24.02 -16.04 -25.45
C SER A 61 22.98 -16.13 -24.33
N GLU A 62 22.39 -17.31 -24.14
CA GLU A 62 21.44 -17.58 -23.06
C GLU A 62 22.13 -17.49 -21.69
N ALA A 63 22.11 -16.28 -21.12
CA ALA A 63 22.02 -16.16 -19.68
C ALA A 63 20.53 -16.27 -19.33
N SER A 64 20.14 -17.32 -18.62
CA SER A 64 18.81 -17.48 -18.02
C SER A 64 18.30 -16.12 -17.53
N PRO A 65 17.12 -15.63 -17.97
CA PRO A 65 16.56 -14.40 -17.43
C PRO A 65 16.43 -14.63 -15.93
N LYS A 66 17.20 -13.88 -15.12
CA LYS A 66 17.03 -13.93 -13.66
C LYS A 66 15.57 -13.60 -13.40
N SER A 67 14.80 -14.57 -12.92
CA SER A 67 13.39 -14.38 -12.59
C SER A 67 13.29 -13.17 -11.66
N PHE A 68 12.63 -12.12 -12.12
CA PHE A 68 12.42 -10.94 -11.30
C PHE A 68 11.56 -11.35 -10.10
N SER A 69 12.09 -11.17 -8.89
CA SER A 69 11.45 -11.63 -7.67
C SER A 69 10.64 -10.48 -7.08
N HIS A 70 9.32 -10.57 -7.20
CA HIS A 70 8.38 -9.59 -6.63
C HIS A 70 8.57 -9.43 -5.12
N SER A 71 8.82 -10.52 -4.39
CA SER A 71 9.03 -10.46 -2.95
C SER A 71 10.22 -9.56 -2.58
N LYS A 72 11.34 -9.65 -3.31
CA LYS A 72 12.50 -8.76 -3.06
C LYS A 72 12.17 -7.28 -3.24
N VAL A 73 11.27 -6.94 -4.15
CA VAL A 73 10.81 -5.56 -4.32
C VAL A 73 9.99 -5.13 -3.11
N LEU A 74 9.00 -5.94 -2.73
CA LEU A 74 8.14 -5.65 -1.59
C LEU A 74 8.93 -5.54 -0.29
N ASP A 75 9.79 -6.52 -0.02
CA ASP A 75 10.70 -6.55 1.13
C ASP A 75 11.62 -5.33 1.14
N GLY A 76 12.16 -4.97 -0.03
CA GLY A 76 13.01 -3.78 -0.19
C GLY A 76 12.26 -2.49 0.11
N LEU A 77 11.02 -2.34 -0.39
CA LEU A 77 10.19 -1.16 -0.13
C LEU A 77 9.81 -1.04 1.36
N GLN A 78 9.40 -2.14 1.98
CA GLN A 78 9.08 -2.17 3.41
C GLN A 78 10.32 -1.89 4.28
N HIS A 79 11.46 -2.47 3.90
CA HIS A 79 12.72 -2.26 4.61
C HIS A 79 13.18 -0.80 4.54
N VAL A 80 13.19 -0.19 3.34
CA VAL A 80 13.58 1.21 3.17
C VAL A 80 12.68 2.14 3.98
N LEU A 81 11.37 1.89 3.99
CA LEU A 81 10.45 2.72 4.75
C LEU A 81 10.63 2.59 6.26
N SER A 82 10.88 1.38 6.74
CA SER A 82 11.18 1.12 8.16
C SER A 82 12.50 1.78 8.56
N GLN A 83 13.51 1.74 7.69
CA GLN A 83 14.79 2.41 7.91
C GLN A 83 14.61 3.94 7.98
N VAL A 84 13.91 4.53 7.03
CA VAL A 84 13.62 5.98 7.01
C VAL A 84 12.87 6.42 8.26
N GLU A 85 11.88 5.65 8.72
CA GLU A 85 11.16 5.94 9.96
C GLU A 85 12.09 5.90 11.17
N ASN A 86 12.90 4.85 11.30
CA ASN A 86 13.83 4.69 12.41
C ASN A 86 14.87 5.81 12.45
N ASP A 87 15.44 6.17 11.30
CA ASP A 87 16.41 7.26 11.18
C ASP A 87 15.77 8.61 11.55
N PHE A 88 14.54 8.85 11.10
CA PHE A 88 13.80 10.05 11.47
C PHE A 88 13.52 10.11 12.97
N LEU A 89 13.01 9.04 13.59
CA LEU A 89 12.73 9.04 15.03
C LEU A 89 14.01 9.14 15.88
N CYS A 90 15.13 8.59 15.41
CA CYS A 90 16.43 8.74 16.06
C CYS A 90 16.90 10.20 16.04
N MET A 91 16.78 10.89 14.90
CA MET A 91 17.04 12.32 14.79
C MET A 91 16.13 13.13 15.73
N VAL A 92 14.82 12.83 15.77
CA VAL A 92 13.89 13.50 16.68
C VAL A 92 14.34 13.33 18.14
N GLU A 93 14.74 12.13 18.57
CA GLU A 93 15.22 11.91 19.95
C GLU A 93 16.46 12.74 20.29
N GLN A 94 17.36 12.96 19.33
CA GLN A 94 18.59 13.72 19.54
C GLN A 94 18.39 15.24 19.53
N GLU A 95 17.41 15.73 18.77
CA GLU A 95 17.26 17.17 18.50
C GLU A 95 16.05 17.81 19.19
N MET A 96 15.13 17.02 19.76
CA MET A 96 13.87 17.55 20.30
C MET A 96 14.02 18.51 21.50
N GLU A 97 15.15 18.50 22.21
CA GLU A 97 15.41 19.46 23.29
C GLU A 97 15.53 20.89 22.75
N GLU A 98 16.18 21.05 21.59
CA GLU A 98 16.36 22.32 20.90
C GLU A 98 15.18 22.62 19.94
N ARG A 99 14.57 21.59 19.36
CA ARG A 99 13.47 21.69 18.39
C ARG A 99 12.31 20.75 18.76
N PRO A 100 11.50 21.08 19.77
CA PRO A 100 10.44 20.20 20.27
C PRO A 100 9.32 19.96 19.26
N ASP A 101 9.18 20.81 18.24
CA ASP A 101 8.21 20.64 17.16
C ASP A 101 8.45 19.38 16.33
N LEU A 102 9.71 18.92 16.23
CA LEU A 102 10.10 17.72 15.49
C LEU A 102 9.29 16.49 15.86
N VAL A 103 8.96 16.34 17.14
CA VAL A 103 8.19 15.20 17.66
C VAL A 103 6.78 15.14 17.09
N SER A 104 6.25 16.30 16.69
CA SER A 104 4.92 16.48 16.11
C SER A 104 4.91 16.40 14.58
N ILE A 105 6.08 16.48 13.94
CA ILE A 105 6.20 16.37 12.50
C ILE A 105 5.88 14.94 12.07
N GLY A 106 5.03 14.82 11.05
CA GLY A 106 4.73 13.58 10.37
C GLY A 106 4.24 13.83 8.95
N SER A 107 4.25 12.79 8.13
CA SER A 107 3.79 12.85 6.74
C SER A 107 3.05 11.59 6.35
N CYS A 108 2.06 11.75 5.49
CA CYS A 108 1.57 10.65 4.67
C CYS A 108 2.59 10.34 3.57
N VAL A 109 2.70 9.07 3.18
CA VAL A 109 3.66 8.59 2.18
C VAL A 109 2.90 7.75 1.17
N LEU A 110 3.01 8.11 -0.10
CA LEU A 110 2.53 7.30 -1.22
C LEU A 110 3.71 7.07 -2.17
N LEU A 111 4.04 5.81 -2.39
CA LEU A 111 5.07 5.39 -3.32
C LEU A 111 4.44 4.55 -4.43
N VAL A 112 4.86 4.83 -5.66
CA VAL A 112 4.50 4.04 -6.83
C VAL A 112 5.79 3.68 -7.57
N LEU A 113 6.00 2.38 -7.78
CA LEU A 113 7.12 1.85 -8.54
C LEU A 113 6.57 1.13 -9.77
N LEU A 114 7.03 1.53 -10.95
CA LEU A 114 6.75 0.85 -12.20
C LEU A 114 8.02 0.10 -12.64
N HIS A 115 7.92 -1.21 -12.79
CA HIS A 115 9.01 -2.04 -13.28
C HIS A 115 8.50 -3.03 -14.32
N GLY A 116 8.90 -2.82 -15.58
CA GLY A 116 8.34 -3.57 -16.71
C GLY A 116 6.84 -3.35 -16.81
N ASN A 117 6.08 -4.43 -16.73
CA ASN A 117 4.61 -4.43 -16.75
C ASN A 117 3.98 -4.46 -15.34
N ASP A 118 4.78 -4.43 -14.29
CA ASP A 118 4.30 -4.49 -12.91
C ASP A 118 4.29 -3.10 -12.27
N LEU A 119 3.15 -2.78 -11.65
CA LEU A 119 2.97 -1.59 -10.84
C LEU A 119 2.87 -1.99 -9.36
N TYR A 120 3.73 -1.41 -8.52
CA TYR A 120 3.72 -1.58 -7.07
C TYR A 120 3.30 -0.27 -6.42
N THR A 121 2.41 -0.35 -5.44
CA THR A 121 2.00 0.79 -4.63
C THR A 121 2.28 0.51 -3.17
N LEU A 122 2.78 1.51 -2.45
CA LEU A 122 2.88 1.50 -1.00
C LEU A 122 2.21 2.77 -0.48
N ASN A 123 1.27 2.63 0.47
CA ASN A 123 0.57 3.76 1.06
C ASN A 123 0.69 3.74 2.59
N LEU A 124 1.02 4.90 3.17
CA LEU A 124 0.90 5.22 4.58
C LEU A 124 0.12 6.52 4.71
N GLY A 125 -1.10 6.43 5.21
CA GLY A 125 -1.96 7.59 5.42
C GLY A 125 -3.13 7.65 4.44
N ASP A 126 -3.62 8.87 4.18
CA ASP A 126 -4.85 9.11 3.44
C ASP A 126 -4.64 9.53 1.98
N SER A 127 -3.38 9.56 1.53
CA SER A 127 -3.01 9.66 0.12
C SER A 127 -3.65 8.55 -0.72
N ARG A 128 -3.88 8.84 -2.02
CA ARG A 128 -4.60 7.94 -2.92
C ARG A 128 -3.97 7.87 -4.30
N ALA A 129 -3.69 6.65 -4.78
CA ALA A 129 -3.36 6.39 -6.17
C ALA A 129 -4.60 5.92 -6.95
N VAL A 130 -4.80 6.48 -8.13
CA VAL A 130 -5.88 6.12 -9.06
C VAL A 130 -5.29 5.93 -10.45
N LEU A 131 -5.50 4.74 -11.03
CA LEU A 131 -5.12 4.41 -12.39
C LEU A 131 -6.28 4.71 -13.34
N ALA A 132 -6.02 5.56 -14.34
CA ALA A 132 -6.94 5.73 -15.46
C ALA A 132 -6.65 4.66 -16.51
N THR A 133 -7.66 3.89 -16.89
CA THR A 133 -7.59 2.93 -17.99
C THR A 133 -8.52 3.36 -19.12
N CYS A 134 -8.07 3.21 -20.36
CA CYS A 134 -8.91 3.41 -21.54
C CYS A 134 -9.21 2.04 -22.15
N CYS A 135 -10.49 1.77 -22.40
CA CYS A 135 -10.88 0.62 -23.21
C CYS A 135 -10.84 1.03 -24.68
N THR A 136 -9.83 0.57 -25.43
CA THR A 136 -9.79 0.66 -26.88
C THR A 136 -10.73 -0.38 -27.50
N ASP A 137 -12.04 -0.18 -27.32
CA ASP A 137 -13.02 -0.93 -28.10
C ASP A 137 -12.90 -0.47 -29.55
N ASN A 138 -12.44 -1.37 -30.40
CA ASN A 138 -11.98 -1.17 -31.78
C ASN A 138 -13.15 -0.87 -32.77
N ARG A 139 -14.04 0.06 -32.44
CA ARG A 139 -15.22 0.41 -33.23
C ARG A 139 -15.45 1.91 -33.23
N MET A 140 -14.70 2.62 -34.09
CA MET A 140 -15.11 3.81 -34.88
C MET A 140 -16.07 4.86 -34.28
N ASN A 141 -16.22 4.96 -32.96
CA ASN A 141 -17.16 5.86 -32.30
C ASN A 141 -16.39 6.59 -31.21
N GLY A 142 -16.16 7.90 -31.41
CA GLY A 142 -15.19 8.73 -30.70
C GLY A 142 -15.45 9.02 -29.22
N ASN A 143 -16.01 8.07 -28.48
CA ASN A 143 -16.24 8.16 -27.04
C ASN A 143 -15.45 7.06 -26.33
N GLU A 144 -14.13 7.19 -26.30
CA GLU A 144 -13.28 6.37 -25.44
C GLU A 144 -13.67 6.60 -23.97
N ARG A 145 -14.24 5.57 -23.34
CA ARG A 145 -14.66 5.65 -21.94
C ARG A 145 -13.49 5.36 -21.02
N LEU A 146 -12.98 6.39 -20.36
CA LEU A 146 -12.00 6.23 -19.28
C LEU A 146 -12.64 5.59 -18.05
N LYS A 147 -11.98 4.59 -17.48
CA LYS A 147 -12.31 3.98 -16.19
C LYS A 147 -11.25 4.36 -15.17
N ALA A 148 -11.68 4.79 -13.99
CA ALA A 148 -10.80 5.06 -12.86
C ALA A 148 -10.75 3.83 -11.94
N ILE A 149 -9.56 3.35 -11.62
CA ILE A 149 -9.32 2.21 -10.73
C ILE A 149 -8.46 2.71 -9.56
N GLN A 150 -9.02 2.73 -8.35
CA GLN A 150 -8.25 3.08 -7.15
C GLN A 150 -7.28 1.94 -6.82
N LEU A 151 -6.02 2.27 -6.56
CA LEU A 151 -4.95 1.31 -6.30
C LEU A 151 -4.55 1.22 -4.83
N THR A 152 -5.08 2.07 -3.95
CA THR A 152 -4.68 2.16 -2.54
C THR A 152 -5.88 2.42 -1.65
N ASP A 153 -5.91 1.81 -0.47
CA ASP A 153 -6.88 2.14 0.57
C ASP A 153 -6.48 3.40 1.35
N CYS A 154 -7.46 4.11 1.91
CA CYS A 154 -7.22 5.25 2.78
C CYS A 154 -7.04 4.79 4.23
N HIS A 155 -5.93 5.16 4.86
CA HIS A 155 -5.61 4.82 6.25
C HIS A 155 -6.08 5.89 7.22
N THR A 156 -7.38 5.90 7.49
CA THR A 156 -8.02 6.84 8.42
C THR A 156 -8.96 6.11 9.38
N VAL A 157 -9.34 6.76 10.48
CA VAL A 157 -10.33 6.26 11.44
C VAL A 157 -11.72 6.08 10.81
N ASP A 158 -12.00 6.77 9.71
CA ASP A 158 -13.25 6.65 8.95
C ASP A 158 -13.31 5.32 8.15
N ASN A 159 -12.16 4.66 7.92
CA ASN A 159 -12.09 3.31 7.38
C ASN A 159 -12.28 2.30 8.51
N GLU A 160 -13.37 1.52 8.44
CA GLU A 160 -13.75 0.58 9.50
C GLU A 160 -12.71 -0.52 9.74
N ALA A 161 -12.06 -1.03 8.69
CA ALA A 161 -11.01 -2.04 8.83
C ALA A 161 -9.79 -1.48 9.59
N GLU A 162 -9.40 -0.25 9.28
CA GLU A 162 -8.30 0.42 10.00
C GLU A 162 -8.68 0.76 11.43
N ARG A 163 -9.92 1.22 11.65
CA ARG A 163 -10.44 1.49 12.99
C ARG A 163 -10.43 0.23 13.84
N ALA A 164 -10.89 -0.90 13.30
CA ALA A 164 -10.91 -2.19 13.97
C ALA A 164 -9.50 -2.69 14.29
N ARG A 165 -8.58 -2.62 13.32
CA ARG A 165 -7.16 -3.00 13.51
C ARG A 165 -6.52 -2.17 14.62
N VAL A 166 -6.63 -0.84 14.55
CA VAL A 166 -6.02 0.05 15.55
C VAL A 166 -6.57 -0.22 16.95
N LEU A 167 -7.84 -0.58 17.11
CA LEU A 167 -8.40 -0.98 18.42
C LEU A 167 -7.90 -2.35 18.88
N ALA A 168 -7.79 -3.31 17.96
CA ALA A 168 -7.30 -4.67 18.25
C ALA A 168 -5.81 -4.69 18.65
N ASP A 169 -5.00 -3.81 18.05
CA ASP A 169 -3.57 -3.66 18.38
C ASP A 169 -3.36 -3.01 19.77
N HIS A 170 -4.40 -2.38 20.34
CA HIS A 170 -4.34 -1.61 21.58
C HIS A 170 -5.49 -1.93 22.56
N PRO A 171 -5.65 -3.20 22.98
CA PRO A 171 -6.78 -3.63 23.82
C PRO A 171 -6.79 -2.93 25.19
N ASP A 172 -5.61 -2.60 25.73
CA ASP A 172 -5.45 -2.01 27.06
C ASP A 172 -5.55 -0.48 27.07
N ASP A 173 -5.78 0.15 25.90
CA ASP A 173 -5.77 1.59 25.75
C ASP A 173 -7.15 2.10 25.31
N PRO A 174 -8.06 2.39 26.27
CA PRO A 174 -9.43 2.80 25.95
C PRO A 174 -9.51 4.17 25.27
N LYS A 175 -8.40 4.93 25.24
CA LYS A 175 -8.30 6.25 24.59
C LYS A 175 -7.63 6.17 23.22
N THR A 176 -7.50 4.98 22.65
CA THR A 176 -6.90 4.79 21.32
C THR A 176 -7.58 5.64 20.25
N ILE A 177 -8.92 5.73 20.27
CA ILE A 177 -9.70 6.60 19.37
C ILE A 177 -10.64 7.46 20.20
N VAL A 178 -10.50 8.78 20.10
CA VAL A 178 -11.31 9.78 20.82
C VAL A 178 -11.85 10.78 19.80
N ALA A 179 -13.16 11.04 19.83
CA ALA A 179 -13.82 11.99 18.92
C ALA A 179 -13.48 11.77 17.43
N GLY A 180 -13.42 10.50 16.99
CA GLY A 180 -13.11 10.15 15.59
C GLY A 180 -11.65 10.38 15.18
N LYS A 181 -10.74 10.50 16.14
CA LYS A 181 -9.30 10.70 15.92
C LYS A 181 -8.46 9.77 16.77
N VAL A 182 -7.36 9.27 16.22
CA VAL A 182 -6.30 8.56 16.94
C VAL A 182 -5.77 9.46 18.05
N LYS A 183 -5.89 9.00 19.29
CA LYS A 183 -5.56 9.76 20.52
C LYS A 183 -6.19 11.16 20.59
N GLY A 184 -7.31 11.39 19.89
CA GLY A 184 -7.95 12.70 19.79
C GLY A 184 -7.23 13.71 18.90
N LYS A 185 -6.12 13.32 18.25
CA LYS A 185 -5.23 14.24 17.51
C LYS A 185 -5.34 14.11 15.99
N LEU A 186 -5.15 12.90 15.44
CA LEU A 186 -5.11 12.68 13.99
C LEU A 186 -6.26 11.81 13.50
N LYS A 187 -6.79 12.10 12.31
CA LYS A 187 -7.70 11.17 11.61
C LYS A 187 -6.96 10.02 10.95
N VAL A 188 -5.72 10.26 10.53
CA VAL A 188 -4.86 9.27 9.90
C VAL A 188 -4.42 8.22 10.91
N THR A 189 -4.48 6.94 10.51
CA THR A 189 -4.09 5.78 11.34
C THR A 189 -2.67 5.29 11.09
N ARG A 190 -2.04 5.75 10.00
CA ARG A 190 -0.67 5.39 9.61
C ARG A 190 0.04 6.59 9.03
N ALA A 191 1.22 6.93 9.54
CA ALA A 191 2.03 8.03 9.01
C ALA A 191 3.51 7.79 9.32
N LEU A 192 4.38 8.38 8.51
CA LEU A 192 5.78 8.54 8.84
C LEU A 192 5.92 9.62 9.94
N GLY A 193 6.81 9.42 10.91
CA GLY A 193 6.99 10.33 12.04
C GLY A 193 5.82 10.31 13.02
N ALA A 194 5.32 11.49 13.40
CA ALA A 194 4.36 11.66 14.49
C ALA A 194 4.83 10.98 15.79
N GLY A 195 6.08 11.28 16.17
CA GLY A 195 6.79 10.66 17.29
C GLY A 195 5.97 10.63 18.58
N TYR A 196 5.21 11.69 18.88
CA TYR A 196 4.35 11.77 20.07
C TYR A 196 3.28 10.65 20.18
N LEU A 197 3.01 9.91 19.09
CA LEU A 197 2.12 8.74 19.09
C LEU A 197 2.87 7.41 19.24
N LYS A 198 4.17 7.38 18.90
CA LYS A 198 4.98 6.18 18.71
C LYS A 198 5.88 5.83 19.89
N LYS A 199 6.46 6.81 20.60
CA LYS A 199 7.26 6.54 21.81
C LYS A 199 6.75 7.30 23.03
N GLN A 200 6.84 6.65 24.19
CA GLN A 200 6.40 7.24 25.46
C GLN A 200 7.33 8.34 25.98
N ASN A 201 8.64 8.25 25.67
CA ASN A 201 9.65 9.24 26.07
C ASN A 201 9.36 10.64 25.48
N PHE A 202 8.68 10.68 24.33
CA PHE A 202 8.25 11.91 23.66
C PHE A 202 7.08 12.64 24.33
N LEU A 203 6.42 12.03 25.31
CA LEU A 203 5.29 12.64 26.02
C LEU A 203 5.72 13.41 27.29
N LEU A 204 6.96 13.23 27.74
CA LEU A 204 7.46 13.74 29.02
C LEU A 204 8.26 15.05 28.92
N SER A 205 8.45 15.60 27.72
CA SER A 205 9.22 16.83 27.49
C SER A 205 8.32 18.09 27.39
N ASN A 206 7.38 18.26 28.32
CA ASN A 206 6.58 19.50 28.45
C ASN A 206 6.87 20.18 29.78
#